data_AF-A0AA37HTQ3-F1
#
_entry.id   AF-A0AA37HTQ3-F1
#
_cell.length_a   1.000
_cell.length_b   1.000
_cell.length_c   1.000
_cell.angle_alpha   90.00
_cell.angle_beta   90.00
_cell.angle_gamma   90.00
#
_symmetry.space_group_name_H-M   'P 1'
#
loop_
_entity.id
_entity.type
_entity.pdbx_description
1 polymer ?
#
loop_
_entity_poly.entity_id
_entity_poly.type
_entity_poly.pdbx_seq_one_letter_code
_entity_poly.pdbx_strand_id
1 'polypeptide(L)'
;MTFVPRLSPVVRGACHAVTGSVPLPESPPAPATDAPVAEVLAEQAEALAATVEEASPEALRAARAAARARAVDEALIGTAEILARGPTLTHRGYGPEPKADDILERSRIAGLRAAGCAGGAARLRPYLGDGYRAVEVRERYVALLAAEAEWKARAERERHPERG
;
A
#
# COMPACT_ATOMS: atom_id res chain seq x y z
N MET A 1 -10.03 -16.61 -1.22
CA MET A 1 -9.19 -15.45 -0.83
C MET A 1 -7.83 -15.99 -0.45
N THR A 2 -6.80 -15.69 -1.24
CA THR A 2 -5.43 -16.14 -0.95
C THR A 2 -4.89 -15.31 0.22
N PHE A 3 -4.65 -15.95 1.36
CA PHE A 3 -3.94 -15.34 2.47
C PHE A 3 -2.49 -15.12 2.01
N VAL A 4 -2.12 -13.87 1.74
CA VAL A 4 -0.73 -13.50 1.53
C VAL A 4 -0.23 -12.97 2.87
N PRO A 5 0.44 -13.81 3.69
CA PRO A 5 1.04 -13.33 4.92
C PRO A 5 1.98 -12.18 4.57
N ARG A 6 1.70 -11.01 5.14
CA ARG A 6 2.59 -9.86 5.00
C ARG A 6 3.80 -10.10 5.88
N LEU A 7 4.80 -10.77 5.33
CA LEU A 7 6.10 -10.91 5.95
C LEU A 7 6.60 -9.53 6.39
N SER A 8 7.23 -9.46 7.57
CA SER A 8 7.79 -8.21 8.04
C SER A 8 8.84 -7.70 7.04
N PRO A 9 9.12 -6.39 6.99
CA PRO A 9 10.13 -5.84 6.09
C PRO A 9 11.52 -6.48 6.28
N VAL A 10 11.83 -6.90 7.51
CA VAL A 10 13.06 -7.62 7.87
C VAL A 10 13.15 -8.95 7.15
N VAL A 11 12.08 -9.74 7.21
CA VAL A 11 12.00 -11.07 6.58
C VAL A 11 12.07 -10.96 5.06
N ARG A 12 11.38 -9.98 4.47
CA ARG A 12 11.46 -9.75 3.02
C ARG A 12 12.87 -9.39 2.56
N GLY A 13 13.59 -8.59 3.36
CA GLY A 13 15.00 -8.29 3.12
C GLY A 13 15.87 -9.54 3.16
N ALA A 14 15.69 -10.39 4.17
CA ALA A 14 16.45 -11.63 4.32
C ALA A 14 16.22 -12.60 3.15
N CYS A 15 14.95 -12.84 2.77
CA CYS A 15 14.63 -13.70 1.61
C CYS A 15 15.23 -13.15 0.29
N HIS A 16 15.23 -11.82 0.10
CA HIS A 16 15.85 -11.22 -1.07
C HIS A 16 17.38 -11.29 -1.07
N ALA A 17 18.02 -11.17 0.09
CA ALA A 17 19.47 -11.33 0.21
C ALA A 17 19.92 -12.78 -0.10
N VAL A 18 19.17 -13.77 0.38
CA VAL A 18 19.42 -15.20 0.11
C VAL A 18 19.28 -15.52 -1.37
N THR A 19 18.26 -14.97 -2.04
CA THR A 19 18.09 -15.16 -3.49
C THR A 19 19.13 -14.43 -4.35
N GLY A 20 19.81 -13.41 -3.79
CA GLY A 20 20.72 -12.55 -4.53
C GLY A 20 22.17 -13.03 -4.60
N SER A 21 22.71 -13.64 -3.53
CA SER A 21 24.15 -14.00 -3.49
C SER A 21 24.64 -14.74 -2.24
N VAL A 22 23.81 -14.92 -1.20
CA VAL A 22 24.24 -15.54 0.06
C VAL A 22 23.93 -17.04 0.04
N PRO A 23 24.89 -17.94 0.31
CA PRO A 23 24.60 -19.37 0.46
C PRO A 23 23.56 -19.57 1.55
N LEU A 24 22.58 -20.45 1.28
CA LEU A 24 21.50 -20.75 2.21
C LEU A 24 22.09 -21.21 3.56
N PRO A 25 21.69 -20.60 4.68
CA PRO A 25 22.10 -21.07 5.98
C PRO A 25 21.52 -22.46 6.25
N GLU A 26 22.21 -23.21 7.11
CA GLU A 26 21.76 -24.53 7.53
C GLU A 26 20.37 -24.44 8.16
N SER A 27 19.51 -25.42 7.86
CA SER A 27 18.14 -25.41 8.34
C SER A 27 18.14 -25.51 9.87
N PRO A 28 17.43 -24.62 10.59
CA PRO A 28 17.34 -24.70 12.04
C PRO A 28 16.61 -25.99 12.48
N PRO A 29 16.76 -26.39 13.75
CA PRO A 29 16.11 -27.59 14.29
C PRO A 29 14.60 -27.57 14.07
N ALA A 30 14.04 -28.76 13.87
CA ALA A 30 12.61 -28.91 13.63
C ALA A 30 11.77 -28.29 14.76
N PRO A 31 10.73 -27.52 14.44
CA PRO A 31 9.85 -26.93 15.44
C PRO A 31 9.09 -28.01 16.22
N ALA A 32 8.62 -27.64 17.42
CA ALA A 32 7.75 -28.51 18.20
C ALA A 32 6.46 -28.84 17.42
N THR A 33 6.02 -30.10 17.49
CA THR A 33 4.95 -30.66 16.65
C THR A 33 3.60 -29.92 16.76
N ASP A 34 3.35 -29.27 17.90
CA ASP A 34 2.08 -28.58 18.21
C ASP A 34 2.16 -27.05 18.12
N ALA A 35 3.27 -26.49 17.65
CA ALA A 35 3.42 -25.04 17.51
C ALA A 35 2.54 -24.49 16.36
N PRO A 36 1.85 -23.36 16.55
CA PRO A 36 1.04 -22.78 15.49
C PRO A 36 1.93 -22.29 14.35
N VAL A 37 1.52 -22.58 13.11
CA VAL A 37 2.29 -22.30 11.89
C VAL A 37 2.75 -20.85 11.79
N ALA A 38 1.96 -19.89 12.28
CA ALA A 38 2.32 -18.48 12.26
C ALA A 38 3.51 -18.15 13.16
N GLU A 39 3.60 -18.77 14.34
CA GLU A 39 4.72 -18.58 15.29
C GLU A 39 5.98 -19.24 14.74
N VAL A 40 5.86 -20.48 14.25
CA VAL A 40 6.97 -21.18 13.58
C VAL A 40 7.53 -20.35 12.43
N LEU A 41 6.67 -19.83 11.55
CA LEU A 41 7.12 -19.01 10.43
C LEU A 41 7.76 -17.69 10.87
N ALA A 42 7.30 -17.09 11.97
CA ALA A 42 7.91 -15.87 12.51
C ALA A 42 9.30 -16.15 13.09
N GLU A 43 9.43 -17.17 13.94
CA GLU A 43 10.70 -17.57 14.56
C GLU A 43 11.76 -17.97 13.53
N GLN A 44 11.36 -18.79 12.55
CA GLN A 44 12.24 -19.24 11.47
C GLN A 44 12.72 -18.08 10.61
N ALA A 45 11.84 -17.11 10.37
CA ALA A 45 12.17 -15.95 9.57
C ALA A 45 13.07 -14.95 10.33
N GLU A 46 12.90 -14.83 11.65
CA GLU A 46 13.81 -14.06 12.51
C GLU A 46 15.20 -14.71 12.59
N ALA A 47 15.26 -16.03 12.81
CA ALA A 47 16.51 -16.78 12.81
C ALA A 47 17.26 -16.61 11.48
N LEU A 48 16.55 -16.76 10.36
CA LEU A 48 17.11 -16.54 9.02
C LEU A 48 17.66 -15.11 8.85
N ALA A 49 16.90 -14.10 9.29
CA ALA A 49 17.35 -12.72 9.20
C ALA A 49 18.62 -12.47 10.04
N ALA A 50 18.70 -13.05 11.24
CA ALA A 50 19.87 -12.95 12.10
C ALA A 50 21.12 -13.57 11.44
N THR A 51 21.01 -14.77 10.88
CA THR A 51 22.14 -15.43 10.20
C THR A 51 22.63 -14.64 8.99
N VAL A 52 21.72 -14.07 8.20
CA VAL A 52 22.09 -13.24 7.04
C VAL A 52 22.69 -11.91 7.48
N GLU A 53 22.21 -11.31 8.57
CA GLU A 53 22.75 -10.06 9.12
C GLU A 53 24.18 -10.24 9.63
N GLU A 54 24.49 -11.39 10.23
CA GLU A 54 25.85 -11.74 10.67
C GLU A 54 26.78 -12.02 9.48
N ALA A 55 26.33 -12.82 8.51
CA ALA A 55 27.15 -13.21 7.36
C ALA A 55 27.40 -12.04 6.38
N SER A 56 26.41 -11.18 6.17
CA SER A 56 26.52 -10.06 5.23
C SER A 56 25.55 -8.92 5.57
N PRO A 57 25.92 -8.03 6.52
CA PRO A 57 25.06 -6.93 6.93
C PRO A 57 24.83 -5.92 5.78
N GLU A 58 25.76 -5.81 4.84
CA GLU A 58 25.62 -4.94 3.67
C GLU A 58 24.60 -5.48 2.67
N ALA A 59 24.61 -6.79 2.40
CA ALA A 59 23.63 -7.43 1.51
C ALA A 59 22.22 -7.31 2.09
N LEU A 60 22.05 -7.51 3.39
CA LEU A 60 20.76 -7.36 4.04
C LEU A 60 20.25 -5.91 4.02
N ARG A 61 21.15 -4.93 4.25
CA ARG A 61 20.83 -3.50 4.11
C ARG A 61 20.41 -3.16 2.67
N ALA A 62 21.15 -3.63 1.66
CA ALA A 62 20.83 -3.42 0.26
C ALA A 62 19.49 -4.05 -0.13
N ALA A 63 19.22 -5.28 0.32
CA ALA A 63 17.95 -5.97 0.07
C ALA A 63 16.76 -5.27 0.74
N ARG A 64 16.91 -4.80 1.99
CA ARG A 64 15.89 -3.98 2.69
C ARG A 64 15.62 -2.67 1.93
N ALA A 65 16.67 -2.01 1.44
CA ALA A 65 16.53 -0.80 0.63
C ALA A 65 15.81 -1.05 -0.70
N ALA A 66 16.16 -2.13 -1.42
CA ALA A 66 15.50 -2.53 -2.65
C ALA A 66 14.02 -2.91 -2.45
N ALA A 67 13.73 -3.67 -1.38
CA ALA A 67 12.35 -4.00 -1.02
C ALA A 67 11.52 -2.76 -0.66
N ARG A 68 12.14 -1.78 0.03
CA ARG A 68 11.50 -0.50 0.32
C ARG A 68 11.25 0.31 -0.94
N ALA A 69 12.20 0.38 -1.87
CA ALA A 69 12.04 1.09 -3.15
C ALA A 69 10.87 0.51 -3.96
N ARG A 70 10.79 -0.83 -4.08
CA ARG A 70 9.64 -1.51 -4.75
C ARG A 70 8.31 -1.19 -4.08
N ALA A 71 8.26 -1.20 -2.75
CA ALA A 71 7.03 -0.86 -2.03
C ALA A 71 6.57 0.59 -2.28
N VAL A 72 7.53 1.53 -2.42
CA VAL A 72 7.23 2.91 -2.81
C VAL A 72 6.69 2.96 -4.24
N ASP A 73 7.32 2.26 -5.19
CA ASP A 73 6.88 2.22 -6.58
C ASP A 73 5.47 1.63 -6.71
N GLU A 74 5.17 0.52 -6.03
CA GLU A 74 3.84 -0.09 -5.99
C GLU A 74 2.78 0.85 -5.39
N ALA A 75 3.15 1.59 -4.33
CA ALA A 75 2.26 2.57 -3.72
C ALA A 75 1.98 3.75 -4.66
N LEU A 76 3.00 4.24 -5.38
CA LEU A 76 2.85 5.29 -6.39
C LEU A 76 2.02 4.84 -7.58
N ILE A 77 2.21 3.60 -8.08
CA ILE A 77 1.39 3.04 -9.17
C ILE A 77 -0.06 2.93 -8.71
N GLY A 78 -0.31 2.29 -7.57
CA GLY A 78 -1.67 2.07 -7.08
C GLY A 78 -2.42 3.38 -6.74
N THR A 79 -1.71 4.47 -6.44
CA THR A 79 -2.33 5.79 -6.23
C THR A 79 -2.50 6.60 -7.51
N ALA A 80 -1.69 6.36 -8.53
CA ALA A 80 -1.89 6.97 -9.85
C ALA A 80 -3.24 6.54 -10.44
N GLU A 81 -3.60 5.26 -10.29
CA GLU A 81 -4.90 4.76 -10.72
C GLU A 81 -6.07 5.44 -10.01
N ILE A 82 -5.94 5.73 -8.71
CA ILE A 82 -6.98 6.42 -7.93
C ILE A 82 -7.25 7.81 -8.49
N LEU A 83 -6.19 8.57 -8.80
CA LEU A 83 -6.29 9.92 -9.38
C LEU A 83 -6.71 9.91 -10.85
N ALA A 84 -6.28 8.91 -11.62
CA ALA A 84 -6.57 8.79 -13.05
C ALA A 84 -8.01 8.34 -13.33
N ARG A 85 -8.72 7.78 -12.35
CA ARG A 85 -10.13 7.41 -12.52
C ARG A 85 -10.95 8.66 -12.85
N GLY A 86 -11.47 8.70 -14.07
CA GLY A 86 -12.26 9.82 -14.59
C GLY A 86 -13.41 10.24 -13.66
N PRO A 87 -13.92 11.48 -13.86
CA PRO A 87 -14.90 12.12 -12.98
C PRO A 87 -16.29 11.47 -13.02
N THR A 88 -16.49 10.46 -13.87
CA THR A 88 -17.78 9.81 -14.05
C THR A 88 -18.20 9.06 -12.77
N LEU A 89 -19.32 9.51 -12.23
CA LEU A 89 -19.96 9.04 -11.01
C LEU A 89 -20.73 7.73 -11.26
N THR A 90 -20.11 6.63 -11.69
CA THR A 90 -20.84 5.34 -11.69
C THR A 90 -20.23 4.37 -10.68
N HIS A 91 -21.08 3.66 -9.95
CA HIS A 91 -20.70 2.67 -8.95
C HIS A 91 -19.84 1.51 -9.52
N ARG A 92 -19.79 1.37 -10.86
CA ARG A 92 -19.01 0.36 -11.60
C ARG A 92 -17.86 0.92 -12.44
N GLY A 93 -17.62 2.23 -12.45
CA GLY A 93 -16.51 2.84 -13.19
C GLY A 93 -16.62 2.79 -14.72
N TYR A 94 -17.65 2.14 -15.27
CA TYR A 94 -17.98 2.09 -16.70
C TYR A 94 -19.48 2.27 -16.85
N GLY A 95 -19.91 3.42 -17.36
CA GLY A 95 -21.30 3.73 -17.61
C GLY A 95 -21.57 5.23 -17.70
N PRO A 96 -22.69 5.65 -18.33
CA PRO A 96 -23.11 7.05 -18.37
C PRO A 96 -23.30 7.60 -16.96
N GLU A 97 -23.04 8.90 -16.78
CA GLU A 97 -23.28 9.60 -15.52
C GLU A 97 -24.71 9.31 -15.02
N PRO A 98 -24.92 9.09 -13.69
CA PRO A 98 -26.26 8.90 -13.14
C PRO A 98 -27.13 10.06 -13.60
N LYS A 99 -28.35 9.75 -14.05
CA LYS A 99 -29.27 10.78 -14.50
C LYS A 99 -29.49 11.80 -13.36
N ALA A 100 -29.71 13.06 -13.73
CA ALA A 100 -29.75 14.22 -12.84
C ALA A 100 -30.74 14.10 -11.66
N ASP A 101 -31.66 13.15 -11.72
CA ASP A 101 -32.69 12.80 -10.77
C ASP A 101 -32.22 11.93 -9.57
N ASP A 102 -31.06 11.25 -9.63
CA ASP A 102 -30.56 10.46 -8.48
C ASP A 102 -29.49 11.22 -7.66
N ILE A 103 -29.94 12.25 -6.95
CA ILE A 103 -29.13 13.07 -6.03
C ILE A 103 -28.38 12.21 -4.99
N LEU A 104 -29.05 11.20 -4.43
CA LEU A 104 -28.47 10.35 -3.39
C LEU A 104 -27.36 9.45 -3.96
N GLU A 105 -27.53 8.90 -5.17
CA GLU A 105 -26.49 8.14 -5.84
C GLU A 105 -25.27 9.02 -6.17
N ARG A 106 -25.46 10.23 -6.68
CA ARG A 106 -24.34 11.16 -6.96
C ARG A 106 -23.56 11.54 -5.72
N SER A 107 -24.25 11.89 -4.64
CA SER A 107 -23.62 12.21 -3.35
C SER A 107 -22.85 11.00 -2.79
N ARG A 108 -23.45 9.79 -2.84
CA ARG A 108 -22.80 8.55 -2.39
C ARG A 108 -21.53 8.25 -3.19
N ILE A 109 -21.57 8.37 -4.51
CA ILE A 109 -20.41 8.05 -5.35
C ILE A 109 -19.29 9.07 -5.14
N ALA A 110 -19.61 10.37 -5.01
CA ALA A 110 -18.64 11.39 -4.62
C ALA A 110 -17.99 11.06 -3.26
N GLY A 111 -18.79 10.63 -2.27
CA GLY A 111 -18.29 10.15 -0.98
C GLY A 111 -17.35 8.93 -1.10
N LEU A 112 -17.68 7.96 -1.95
CA LEU A 112 -16.81 6.80 -2.21
C LEU A 112 -15.49 7.21 -2.89
N ARG A 113 -15.50 8.22 -3.77
CA ARG A 113 -14.28 8.76 -4.38
C ARG A 113 -13.41 9.47 -3.36
N ALA A 114 -14.00 10.27 -2.47
CA ALA A 114 -13.28 10.88 -1.37
C ALA A 114 -12.60 9.82 -0.48
N ALA A 115 -13.33 8.76 -0.12
CA ALA A 115 -12.78 7.65 0.65
C ALA A 115 -11.63 6.92 -0.08
N GLY A 116 -11.74 6.77 -1.41
CA GLY A 116 -10.66 6.22 -2.24
C GLY A 116 -9.39 7.08 -2.19
N CYS A 117 -9.54 8.40 -2.30
CA CYS A 117 -8.42 9.34 -2.19
C CYS A 117 -7.77 9.31 -0.80
N ALA A 118 -8.58 9.31 0.26
CA ALA A 118 -8.12 9.17 1.64
C ALA A 118 -7.35 7.86 1.87
N GLY A 119 -7.87 6.75 1.34
CA GLY A 119 -7.20 5.44 1.39
C GLY A 119 -5.87 5.44 0.62
N GLY A 120 -5.81 6.11 -0.53
CA GLY A 120 -4.58 6.33 -1.28
C GLY A 120 -3.55 7.13 -0.48
N ALA A 121 -3.97 8.23 0.16
CA ALA A 121 -3.10 9.05 0.98
C ALA A 121 -2.56 8.26 2.19
N ALA A 122 -3.41 7.47 2.84
CA ALA A 122 -3.02 6.58 3.93
C ALA A 122 -1.97 5.55 3.51
N ARG A 123 -2.02 5.05 2.26
CA ARG A 123 -1.02 4.14 1.71
C ARG A 123 0.35 4.81 1.52
N LEU A 124 0.39 6.10 1.19
CA LEU A 124 1.64 6.85 0.99
C LEU A 124 2.24 7.41 2.28
N ARG A 125 1.41 7.59 3.32
CA ARG A 125 1.83 8.18 4.60
C ARG A 125 3.11 7.58 5.21
N PRO A 126 3.35 6.25 5.18
CA PRO A 126 4.59 5.66 5.69
C PRO A 126 5.86 6.07 4.94
N TYR A 127 5.73 6.65 3.74
CA TYR A 127 6.84 6.96 2.83
C TYR A 127 7.12 8.46 2.68
N LEU A 128 6.48 9.33 3.48
CA LEU A 128 6.60 10.80 3.37
C LEU A 128 7.96 11.38 3.82
N GLY A 129 8.74 10.62 4.60
CA GLY A 129 10.07 11.03 5.04
C GLY A 129 11.09 11.07 3.90
N ASP A 130 12.33 11.47 4.22
CA ASP A 130 13.41 11.47 3.22
C ASP A 130 13.82 10.05 2.82
N GLY A 131 14.04 9.86 1.52
CA GLY A 131 14.30 8.55 0.92
C GLY A 131 14.00 8.50 -0.57
N TYR A 132 13.95 7.27 -1.09
CA TYR A 132 13.67 6.99 -2.50
C TYR A 132 12.35 7.64 -2.96
N ARG A 133 12.42 8.47 -4.01
CA ARG A 133 11.29 9.21 -4.60
C ARG A 133 10.47 10.06 -3.62
N ALA A 134 11.07 10.53 -2.52
CA ALA A 134 10.36 11.28 -1.47
C ALA A 134 9.60 12.52 -1.98
N VAL A 135 10.14 13.24 -2.97
CA VAL A 135 9.47 14.40 -3.58
C VAL A 135 8.16 13.97 -4.24
N GLU A 136 8.20 12.95 -5.09
CA GLU A 136 7.02 12.47 -5.81
C GLU A 136 5.99 11.85 -4.86
N VAL A 137 6.42 11.17 -3.81
CA VAL A 137 5.52 10.66 -2.75
C VAL A 137 4.79 11.83 -2.08
N ARG A 138 5.49 12.92 -1.74
CA ARG A 138 4.89 14.10 -1.13
C ARG A 138 3.91 14.79 -2.08
N GLU A 139 4.30 15.01 -3.33
CA GLU A 139 3.44 15.59 -4.36
C GLU A 139 2.17 14.76 -4.56
N ARG A 140 2.31 13.43 -4.67
CA ARG A 140 1.18 12.52 -4.83
C ARG A 140 0.26 12.52 -3.61
N TYR A 141 0.84 12.53 -2.41
CA TYR A 141 0.08 12.62 -1.17
C TYR A 141 -0.75 13.90 -1.09
N VAL A 142 -0.15 15.05 -1.43
CA VAL A 142 -0.85 16.35 -1.49
C VAL A 142 -1.96 16.32 -2.53
N ALA A 143 -1.70 15.78 -3.73
CA ALA A 143 -2.71 15.65 -4.79
C ALA A 143 -3.92 14.81 -4.35
N LEU A 144 -3.68 13.71 -3.61
CA LEU A 144 -4.76 12.88 -3.07
C LEU A 144 -5.59 13.61 -2.01
N LEU A 145 -4.97 14.40 -1.13
CA LEU A 145 -5.69 15.21 -0.15
C LEU A 145 -6.52 16.32 -0.80
N ALA A 146 -5.99 16.96 -1.84
CA ALA A 146 -6.72 17.95 -2.61
C ALA A 146 -7.94 17.32 -3.31
N ALA A 147 -7.76 16.18 -3.97
CA ALA A 147 -8.84 15.44 -4.60
C ALA A 147 -9.89 14.97 -3.58
N GLU A 148 -9.47 14.48 -2.40
CA GLU A 148 -10.38 14.12 -1.31
C GLU A 148 -11.26 15.31 -0.91
N ALA A 149 -10.66 16.48 -0.71
CA ALA A 149 -11.40 17.70 -0.33
C ALA A 149 -12.41 18.11 -1.41
N GLU A 150 -12.02 18.05 -2.69
CA GLU A 150 -12.90 18.34 -3.82
C GLU A 150 -14.10 17.38 -3.87
N TRP A 151 -13.85 16.07 -3.74
CA TRP A 151 -14.90 15.07 -3.76
C TRP A 151 -15.84 15.17 -2.55
N LYS A 152 -15.34 15.53 -1.37
CA LYS A 152 -16.18 15.84 -0.21
C LYS A 152 -17.05 17.06 -0.45
N ALA A 153 -16.48 18.14 -0.99
CA ALA A 153 -17.23 19.34 -1.32
C ALA A 153 -18.30 19.06 -2.38
N ARG A 154 -17.99 18.22 -3.38
CA ARG A 154 -18.99 17.77 -4.36
C ARG A 154 -20.09 16.94 -3.71
N ALA A 155 -19.73 15.97 -2.85
CA ALA A 155 -20.73 15.14 -2.17
C ALA A 155 -21.74 15.98 -1.36
N GLU A 156 -21.26 17.06 -0.71
CA GLU A 156 -22.10 18.00 0.02
C GLU A 156 -23.00 18.82 -0.91
N ARG A 157 -22.46 19.36 -2.02
CA ARG A 157 -23.27 20.09 -3.02
C ARG A 157 -24.35 19.23 -3.65
N GLU A 158 -24.04 17.96 -3.97
CA GLU A 158 -25.03 17.04 -4.53
C GLU A 158 -26.12 16.73 -3.50
N ARG A 159 -25.76 16.57 -2.21
CA ARG A 159 -26.71 16.30 -1.12
C ARG A 159 -27.64 17.48 -0.83
N HIS A 160 -27.14 18.70 -1.02
CA HIS A 160 -27.81 19.96 -0.70
C HIS A 160 -27.72 20.95 -1.87
N PRO A 161 -28.38 20.69 -3.00
CA PRO A 161 -28.30 21.54 -4.19
C PRO A 161 -28.80 22.98 -3.94
N GLU A 162 -29.64 23.18 -2.93
CA GLU A 162 -30.15 24.49 -2.50
C GLU A 162 -29.12 25.39 -1.78
N ARG A 163 -27.93 24.87 -1.46
CA ARG A 163 -26.85 25.60 -0.76
C ARG A 163 -25.66 25.95 -1.65
N GLY A 164 -25.72 25.61 -2.94
CA GLY A 164 -24.67 25.79 -3.93
C GLY A 164 -24.77 27.10 -4.72
#